data_AF-A0A1T3D295-F1
#
_entry.id   AF-A0A1T3D295-F1
#
_cell.length_a   1.000
_cell.length_b   1.000
_cell.length_c   1.000
_cell.angle_alpha   90.00
_cell.angle_beta   90.00
_cell.angle_gamma   90.00
#
_symmetry.space_group_name_H-M   'P 1'
#
loop_
_entity.id
_entity.type
_entity.pdbx_description
1 polymer ?
#
loop_
_entity_poly.entity_id
_entity_poly.type
_entity_poly.pdbx_seq_one_letter_code
_entity_poly.pdbx_strand_id
1 'polypeptide(L)'
;MKSRITNPRHRVKAIQSIKTSKKIDILTNTATDAKNLLKEAKGDINRYKNYTNKQYKKGYETHNVQNKRELQVGNDKQHIKWKDGKSSGHIFYNKPN
;
A
#
# COMPACT_ATOMS: atom_id res chain seq x y z
N MET A 1 -3.29 -8.96 -14.76
CA MET A 1 -3.49 -7.62 -15.39
C MET A 1 -3.39 -6.55 -14.30
N LYS A 2 -2.56 -5.51 -14.47
CA LYS A 2 -2.42 -4.41 -13.50
C LYS A 2 -3.19 -3.19 -14.04
N SER A 3 -4.37 -2.89 -13.50
CA SER A 3 -5.24 -1.82 -14.02
C SER A 3 -4.79 -0.43 -13.54
N ARG A 4 -4.96 0.58 -14.39
CA ARG A 4 -4.56 1.97 -14.13
C ARG A 4 -5.65 2.66 -13.29
N ILE A 5 -5.31 3.14 -12.08
CA ILE A 5 -6.22 3.78 -11.11
C ILE A 5 -6.35 5.29 -11.38
N THR A 6 -6.62 5.67 -12.62
CA THR A 6 -7.05 7.05 -12.97
C THR A 6 -8.52 7.10 -13.36
N ASN A 7 -9.16 5.93 -13.56
CA ASN A 7 -10.59 5.81 -13.79
C ASN A 7 -11.33 5.75 -12.44
N PRO A 8 -12.33 6.63 -12.18
CA PRO A 8 -13.09 6.64 -10.93
C PRO A 8 -13.71 5.29 -10.56
N ARG A 9 -14.17 4.50 -11.54
CA ARG A 9 -14.73 3.16 -11.30
C ARG A 9 -13.69 2.17 -10.78
N HIS A 10 -12.43 2.29 -11.22
CA HIS A 10 -11.34 1.45 -10.74
C HIS A 10 -10.89 1.83 -9.33
N ARG A 11 -10.92 3.14 -9.01
CA ARG A 11 -10.61 3.65 -7.68
C ARG A 11 -11.60 3.14 -6.63
N VAL A 12 -12.90 3.24 -6.90
CA VAL A 12 -13.95 2.74 -5.97
C VAL A 12 -13.79 1.24 -5.72
N LYS A 13 -13.54 0.45 -6.77
CA LYS A 13 -13.27 -0.99 -6.62
C LYS A 13 -12.03 -1.25 -5.77
N ALA A 14 -10.94 -0.51 -6.00
CA ALA A 14 -9.70 -0.64 -5.22
C ALA A 14 -9.92 -0.31 -3.73
N ILE A 15 -10.65 0.76 -3.42
CA ILE A 15 -11.03 1.13 -2.04
C ILE A 15 -11.83 0.00 -1.40
N GLN A 16 -12.83 -0.53 -2.12
CA GLN A 16 -13.67 -1.60 -1.60
C GLN A 16 -12.84 -2.86 -1.33
N SER A 17 -11.94 -3.24 -2.25
CA SER A 17 -11.03 -4.37 -2.06
C SER A 17 -10.14 -4.19 -0.83
N ILE A 18 -9.60 -3.00 -0.57
CA ILE A 18 -8.82 -2.71 0.65
C ILE A 18 -9.66 -2.85 1.92
N LYS A 19 -10.94 -2.47 1.87
CA LYS A 19 -11.85 -2.55 3.02
C LYS A 19 -12.23 -3.98 3.37
N THR A 20 -12.46 -4.83 2.37
CA THR A 20 -13.05 -6.17 2.57
C THR A 20 -12.04 -7.32 2.57
N SER A 21 -10.90 -7.15 1.92
CA SER A 21 -9.93 -8.24 1.73
C SER A 21 -9.00 -8.38 2.95
N LYS A 22 -8.72 -9.62 3.37
CA LYS A 22 -7.71 -9.89 4.42
C LYS A 22 -6.29 -9.55 3.97
N LYS A 23 -5.98 -9.82 2.70
CA LYS A 23 -4.71 -9.49 2.04
C LYS A 23 -4.99 -8.99 0.62
N ILE A 24 -4.35 -7.90 0.23
CA ILE A 24 -4.54 -7.31 -1.12
C ILE A 24 -3.29 -6.53 -1.55
N ASP A 25 -2.98 -6.64 -2.84
CA ASP A 25 -1.91 -5.89 -3.48
C ASP A 25 -2.49 -5.04 -4.61
N ILE A 26 -2.17 -3.75 -4.62
CA ILE A 26 -2.70 -2.78 -5.58
C ILE A 26 -1.55 -2.02 -6.24
N LEU A 27 -1.70 -1.66 -7.52
CA LEU A 27 -0.77 -0.77 -8.22
C LEU A 27 -1.44 0.58 -8.52
N THR A 28 -0.83 1.67 -8.09
CA THR A 28 -1.18 3.05 -8.47
C THR A 28 -0.11 3.65 -9.38
N ASN A 29 -0.38 4.85 -9.91
CA ASN A 29 0.58 5.53 -10.77
C ASN A 29 1.66 6.26 -9.94
N THR A 30 1.25 7.00 -8.91
CA THR A 30 2.14 7.80 -8.06
C THR A 30 2.09 7.36 -6.59
N ALA A 31 3.12 7.74 -5.82
CA ALA A 31 3.13 7.56 -4.37
C ALA A 31 2.03 8.37 -3.69
N THR A 32 1.71 9.57 -4.20
CA THR A 32 0.56 10.36 -3.74
C THR A 32 -0.76 9.60 -3.92
N ASP A 33 -1.00 8.98 -5.08
CA ASP A 33 -2.20 8.17 -5.31
C ASP A 33 -2.28 6.99 -4.33
N ALA A 34 -1.14 6.34 -4.05
CA ALA A 34 -1.09 5.24 -3.09
C ALA A 34 -1.49 5.69 -1.68
N LYS A 35 -0.98 6.84 -1.24
CA LYS A 35 -1.30 7.42 0.07
C LYS A 35 -2.78 7.81 0.16
N ASN A 36 -3.29 8.48 -0.86
CA ASN A 36 -4.69 8.91 -0.91
C ASN A 36 -5.64 7.70 -0.92
N LEU A 37 -5.33 6.67 -1.71
CA LEU A 37 -6.12 5.44 -1.78
C LEU A 37 -6.18 4.75 -0.41
N LEU A 38 -5.05 4.66 0.30
CA LEU A 38 -5.00 4.08 1.63
C LEU A 38 -5.81 4.89 2.64
N LYS A 39 -5.67 6.23 2.62
CA LYS A 39 -6.41 7.14 3.49
C LYS A 39 -7.92 7.04 3.26
N GLU A 40 -8.37 6.99 2.01
CA GLU A 40 -9.78 6.80 1.68
C GLU A 40 -10.33 5.44 2.13
N ALA A 41 -9.49 4.41 2.09
CA ALA A 41 -9.92 3.06 2.43
C ALA A 41 -9.90 2.77 3.94
N LYS A 42 -8.92 3.30 4.67
CA LYS A 42 -8.65 2.95 6.08
C LYS A 42 -8.72 4.13 7.05
N GLY A 43 -8.95 5.34 6.54
CA GLY A 43 -8.90 6.59 7.28
C GLY A 43 -7.47 7.01 7.60
N ASP A 44 -7.32 7.96 8.53
CA ASP A 44 -6.02 8.34 9.04
C ASP A 44 -5.43 7.21 9.88
N ILE A 45 -4.33 6.65 9.38
CA ILE A 45 -3.57 5.58 10.05
C ILE A 45 -2.11 5.99 10.21
N ASN A 46 -1.51 5.56 11.31
CA ASN A 46 -0.16 5.99 11.69
C ASN A 46 0.88 5.59 10.64
N ARG A 47 1.70 6.55 10.23
CA ARG A 47 2.92 6.30 9.46
C ARG A 47 4.05 5.91 10.41
N TYR A 48 4.71 4.81 10.13
CA TYR A 48 5.91 4.38 10.84
C TYR A 48 7.17 4.58 10.01
N LYS A 49 8.33 4.55 10.68
CA LYS A 49 9.63 4.54 10.02
C LYS A 49 9.72 3.32 9.10
N ASN A 50 10.25 3.52 7.89
CA ASN A 50 10.45 2.47 6.92
C ASN A 50 11.30 1.32 7.52
N TYR A 51 10.87 0.08 7.31
CA TYR A 51 11.54 -1.12 7.83
C TYR A 51 11.70 -1.09 9.35
N THR A 52 10.69 -0.62 10.06
CA THR A 52 10.75 -0.59 11.52
C THR A 52 10.70 -2.01 12.08
N ASN A 53 11.56 -2.29 13.07
CA ASN A 53 11.45 -3.51 13.87
C ASN A 53 10.36 -3.39 14.95
N LYS A 54 9.82 -2.19 15.17
CA LYS A 54 8.75 -1.96 16.14
C LYS A 54 7.48 -2.66 15.66
N GLN A 55 6.94 -3.57 16.45
CA GLN A 55 5.65 -4.16 16.18
C GLN A 55 4.54 -3.12 16.34
N TYR A 56 3.63 -3.05 15.36
CA TYR A 56 2.42 -2.24 15.42
C TYR A 56 1.21 -3.05 14.94
N LYS A 57 0.04 -2.74 15.49
CA LYS A 57 -1.25 -3.37 15.09
C LYS A 57 -1.84 -2.69 13.86
N LYS A 58 -1.84 -1.35 13.82
CA LYS A 58 -2.43 -0.54 12.75
C LYS A 58 -1.48 0.56 12.28
N GLY A 59 -1.29 0.69 10.98
CA GLY A 59 -0.49 1.72 10.34
C GLY A 59 0.16 1.27 9.03
N TYR A 60 1.07 2.09 8.53
CA TYR A 60 1.77 1.82 7.28
C TYR A 60 3.22 2.30 7.28
N GLU A 61 4.02 1.73 6.38
CA GLU A 61 5.41 2.05 6.09
C GLU A 61 5.57 2.26 4.59
N THR A 62 6.60 3.01 4.18
CA THR A 62 6.95 3.16 2.76
C THR A 62 8.22 2.37 2.48
N HIS A 63 8.14 1.37 1.63
CA HIS A 63 9.25 0.49 1.28
C HIS A 63 9.76 0.86 -0.11
N ASN A 64 11.07 0.71 -0.32
CA ASN A 64 11.76 0.93 -1.57
C ASN A 64 12.60 -0.28 -1.98
N VAL A 65 13.08 -0.23 -3.22
CA VAL A 65 13.86 -1.29 -3.86
C VAL A 65 15.28 -1.46 -3.30
N GLN A 66 15.77 -0.52 -2.48
CA GLN A 66 17.13 -0.56 -1.96
C GLN A 66 17.28 -1.55 -0.79
N ASN A 67 16.18 -1.93 -0.14
CA ASN A 67 16.23 -2.92 0.92
C ASN A 67 16.07 -4.33 0.36
N LYS A 68 17.20 -4.99 0.10
CA LYS A 68 17.29 -6.37 -0.42
C LYS A 68 16.64 -7.43 0.51
N ARG A 69 16.25 -7.08 1.74
CA ARG A 69 15.66 -8.02 2.72
C ARG A 69 14.25 -8.50 2.39
N GLU A 70 13.53 -7.90 1.42
CA GLU A 70 12.17 -8.33 1.04
C GLU A 70 12.03 -8.68 -0.45
N LEU A 71 13.10 -9.09 -1.15
CA LEU A 71 13.04 -9.45 -2.58
C LEU A 71 12.02 -10.57 -2.90
N GLN A 72 11.75 -11.47 -1.96
CA GLN A 72 10.86 -12.62 -2.15
C GLN A 72 9.36 -12.28 -2.20
N VAL A 73 8.94 -11.07 -1.80
CA VAL A 73 7.53 -10.65 -1.79
C VAL A 73 7.19 -9.59 -2.84
N GLY A 74 8.06 -9.40 -3.85
CA GLY A 74 7.87 -8.37 -4.88
C GLY A 74 8.28 -6.97 -4.41
N ASN A 75 9.27 -6.86 -3.51
CA ASN A 75 9.88 -5.57 -3.15
C ASN A 75 10.82 -5.01 -4.24
N ASP A 76 10.64 -5.44 -5.49
CA ASP A 76 11.26 -4.87 -6.69
C ASP A 76 10.63 -3.53 -7.10
N LYS A 77 9.61 -3.07 -6.35
CA LYS A 77 8.90 -1.80 -6.59
C LYS A 77 8.69 -1.03 -5.30
N GLN A 78 8.76 0.30 -5.42
CA GLN A 78 8.36 1.17 -4.32
C GLN A 78 6.88 0.96 -3.97
N HIS A 79 6.58 0.89 -2.67
CA HIS A 79 5.24 0.60 -2.22
C HIS A 79 4.96 1.05 -0.79
N ILE A 80 3.67 1.15 -0.47
CA ILE A 80 3.19 1.27 0.91
C ILE A 80 2.84 -0.12 1.42
N LYS A 81 3.45 -0.54 2.53
CA LYS A 81 3.05 -1.72 3.28
C LYS A 81 2.14 -1.27 4.42
N TRP A 82 0.96 -1.86 4.54
CA TRP A 82 0.00 -1.46 5.57
C TRP A 82 -0.63 -2.68 6.27
N LYS A 83 -1.09 -2.45 7.49
CA LYS A 83 -1.91 -3.41 8.25
C LYS A 83 -2.82 -2.66 9.21
N ASP A 84 -3.94 -3.29 9.59
CA ASP A 84 -4.89 -2.75 10.56
C ASP A 84 -5.30 -3.74 11.67
N GLY A 85 -4.53 -4.80 11.83
CA GLY A 85 -4.76 -5.86 12.83
C GLY A 85 -5.76 -6.91 12.38
N LYS A 86 -6.55 -6.66 11.33
CA LYS A 86 -7.47 -7.63 10.72
C LYS A 86 -7.09 -7.97 9.28
N SER A 87 -6.51 -7.00 8.60
CA SER A 87 -6.12 -7.06 7.20
C SER A 87 -4.75 -6.40 6.99
N SER A 88 -4.13 -6.70 5.86
CA SER A 88 -2.85 -6.15 5.45
C SER A 88 -2.75 -6.09 3.93
N GLY A 89 -1.75 -5.39 3.42
CA GLY A 89 -1.54 -5.35 1.98
C GLY A 89 -0.40 -4.44 1.56
N HIS A 90 -0.20 -4.41 0.25
CA HIS A 90 0.76 -3.52 -0.38
C HIS A 90 0.07 -2.62 -1.42
N ILE A 91 0.48 -1.36 -1.50
CA ILE A 91 0.09 -0.45 -2.57
C ILE A 91 1.36 0.01 -3.27
N PHE A 92 1.67 -0.67 -4.37
CA PHE A 92 2.78 -0.37 -5.26
C PHE A 92 2.50 0.88 -6.08
N TYR A 93 3.56 1.58 -6.48
CA TYR A 93 3.44 2.73 -7.38
C TYR A 93 4.62 2.83 -8.35
N ASN A 94 4.36 3.37 -9.54
CA ASN A 94 5.38 3.50 -10.59
C ASN A 94 6.29 4.72 -10.38
N LYS A 95 5.74 5.83 -9.89
CA LYS A 95 6.47 7.09 -9.69
C LYS A 95 6.55 7.44 -8.20
N PRO A 96 7.76 7.55 -7.62
CA PRO A 96 7.92 8.12 -6.29
C PRO A 96 7.55 9.61 -6.27
N ASN A 97 7.38 10.15 -5.06
CA ASN A 97 7.30 11.60 -4.84
C ASN A 97 8.70 12.17 -4.66
#